data_AF-A0A7S2Y555-F1
#
_entry.id   AF-A0A7S2Y555-F1
#
_cell.length_a   1.000
_cell.length_b   1.000
_cell.length_c   1.000
_cell.angle_alpha   90.00
_cell.angle_beta   90.00
_cell.angle_gamma   90.00
#
_symmetry.space_group_name_H-M   'P 1'
#
loop_
_entity.id
_entity.type
_entity.pdbx_description
1 polymer ?
#
loop_
_entity_poly.entity_id
_entity_poly.type
_entity_poly.pdbx_seq_one_letter_code
_entity_poly.pdbx_strand_id
1 'polypeptide(L)'
;IWGCCADGGDGDTSACGSGEEPPVYSDSCEGYCGGPTGACWCDETCTMFGDCCEDVCEKCGIDYNCPDDPDEPPEDPVQPPEHYIGNFTYTYHSEKLRWYDADAACVSKGGRLISLANSAENEDIKYWLSALDYGQSVWTGFNDQVLEGSWEWT
;
A
#
# COMPACT_ATOMS: atom_id res chain seq x y z
N ILE A 1 18.68 -11.51 -46.09
CA ILE A 1 19.87 -11.57 -46.98
C ILE A 1 19.97 -10.23 -47.70
N TRP A 2 21.06 -9.48 -47.45
CA TRP A 2 21.63 -8.34 -48.23
C TRP A 2 20.70 -7.12 -48.47
N GLY A 3 21.03 -5.84 -48.24
CA GLY A 3 22.19 -5.01 -47.90
C GLY A 3 21.68 -3.54 -47.93
N CYS A 4 22.26 -2.55 -47.24
CA CYS A 4 23.44 -1.80 -47.71
C CYS A 4 24.19 -1.10 -46.57
N CYS A 5 25.48 -0.92 -46.81
CA CYS A 5 26.53 -0.40 -45.95
C CYS A 5 26.44 1.12 -45.74
N ALA A 6 26.92 1.60 -44.59
CA ALA A 6 27.35 2.99 -44.40
C ALA A 6 28.88 3.02 -44.47
N ASP A 7 29.41 3.82 -45.40
CA ASP A 7 30.78 4.32 -45.34
C ASP A 7 30.72 5.85 -45.38
N GLY A 8 31.56 6.46 -44.55
CA GLY A 8 31.39 7.83 -44.07
C GLY A 8 31.60 8.95 -45.09
N GLY A 9 31.23 10.15 -44.64
CA GLY A 9 31.51 11.42 -45.31
C GLY A 9 30.42 12.44 -45.01
N ASP A 10 30.81 13.58 -44.44
CA ASP A 10 29.98 14.78 -44.27
C ASP A 10 29.20 15.09 -45.56
N GLY A 11 27.86 15.17 -45.47
CA GLY A 11 27.03 15.48 -46.62
C GLY A 11 25.55 15.50 -46.31
N ASP A 12 25.02 16.72 -46.18
CA ASP A 12 23.61 17.08 -46.25
C ASP A 12 22.87 16.26 -47.34
N THR A 13 21.87 15.47 -46.94
CA THR A 13 20.93 14.82 -47.85
C THR A 13 19.51 15.27 -47.56
N SER A 14 19.28 16.59 -47.63
CA SER A 14 17.97 17.09 -48.03
C SER A 14 17.66 16.64 -49.47
N ALA A 15 16.93 15.52 -49.61
CA ALA A 15 15.83 15.34 -50.55
C ALA A 15 15.60 13.85 -50.88
N CYS A 16 14.55 13.28 -50.28
CA CYS A 16 13.69 12.30 -50.95
C CYS A 16 12.24 12.54 -50.52
N GLY A 17 11.49 13.22 -51.40
CA GLY A 17 10.06 13.03 -51.64
C GLY A 17 9.08 13.18 -50.48
N SER A 18 8.23 14.20 -50.58
CA SER A 18 6.94 14.34 -49.89
C SER A 18 6.09 13.06 -49.98
N GLY A 19 6.14 12.24 -48.94
CA GLY A 19 5.03 11.41 -48.50
C GLY A 19 4.57 12.00 -47.18
N GLU A 20 3.26 12.10 -46.97
CA GLU A 20 2.70 12.39 -45.66
C GLU A 20 3.43 11.50 -44.64
N GLU A 21 4.06 12.10 -43.64
CA GLU A 21 4.65 11.32 -42.54
C GLU A 21 3.54 10.38 -42.06
N PRO A 22 3.79 9.06 -41.95
CA PRO A 22 2.83 8.17 -41.31
C PRO A 22 2.49 8.80 -39.95
N PRO A 23 1.23 8.71 -39.48
CA PRO A 23 0.87 9.29 -38.19
C PRO A 23 1.93 8.80 -37.21
N VAL A 24 2.65 9.74 -36.61
CA VAL A 24 3.63 9.44 -35.56
C VAL A 24 2.76 8.91 -34.43
N TYR A 25 2.56 7.60 -34.44
CA TYR A 25 1.86 6.89 -33.41
C TYR A 25 2.81 6.97 -32.23
N SER A 26 2.52 7.87 -31.31
CA SER A 26 3.25 7.94 -30.07
C SER A 26 2.97 6.62 -29.33
N ASP A 27 4.00 5.82 -29.09
CA ASP A 27 3.92 4.65 -28.18
C ASP A 27 3.79 5.10 -26.70
N SER A 28 3.05 6.19 -26.48
CA SER A 28 2.87 6.91 -25.22
C SER A 28 1.40 6.94 -24.85
N CYS A 29 1.13 6.71 -23.58
CA CYS A 29 -0.20 6.75 -23.00
C CYS A 29 -0.76 8.15 -22.74
N GLU A 30 -0.02 9.21 -23.07
CA GLU A 30 -0.46 10.59 -22.86
C GLU A 30 -1.75 10.90 -23.65
N GLY A 31 -2.88 10.97 -22.94
CA GLY A 31 -4.20 11.22 -23.54
C GLY A 31 -4.88 9.99 -24.16
N TYR A 32 -4.30 8.78 -24.00
CA TYR A 32 -4.79 7.52 -24.58
C TYR A 32 -5.09 6.43 -23.53
N CYS A 33 -5.22 6.79 -22.25
CA CYS A 33 -5.58 5.87 -21.18
C CYS A 33 -6.88 5.10 -21.49
N GLY A 34 -6.88 3.79 -21.23
CA GLY A 34 -7.99 2.87 -21.50
C GLY A 34 -8.07 2.36 -22.94
N GLY A 35 -7.04 2.56 -23.76
CA GLY A 35 -7.03 2.12 -25.15
C GLY A 35 -5.65 1.84 -25.74
N PRO A 36 -5.60 1.42 -27.01
CA PRO A 36 -4.36 1.16 -27.71
C PRO A 36 -3.71 2.46 -28.19
N THR A 37 -2.38 2.51 -28.12
CA THR A 37 -1.59 3.57 -28.71
C THR A 37 -0.34 2.98 -29.36
N GLY A 38 -0.17 3.23 -30.65
CA GLY A 38 0.95 2.72 -31.43
C GLY A 38 1.03 1.20 -31.38
N ALA A 39 2.12 0.68 -30.83
CA ALA A 39 2.37 -0.75 -30.67
C ALA A 39 2.01 -1.31 -29.28
N CYS A 40 1.49 -0.50 -28.35
CA CYS A 40 1.24 -0.87 -26.96
C CYS A 40 -0.17 -0.47 -26.48
N TRP A 41 -0.54 -0.95 -25.29
CA TRP A 41 -1.84 -0.71 -24.67
C TRP A 41 -1.71 0.01 -23.34
N CYS A 42 -2.62 0.96 -23.12
CA CYS A 42 -2.72 1.79 -21.92
C CYS A 42 -3.93 1.40 -21.06
N ASP A 43 -4.22 0.10 -20.95
CA ASP A 43 -5.40 -0.43 -20.27
C ASP A 43 -5.07 -1.52 -19.24
N GLU A 44 -6.05 -1.89 -18.41
CA GLU A 44 -5.83 -2.75 -17.23
C GLU A 44 -5.41 -4.17 -17.62
N THR A 45 -5.69 -4.55 -18.86
CA THR A 45 -5.41 -5.88 -19.39
C THR A 45 -4.03 -5.97 -20.03
N CYS A 46 -3.33 -4.85 -20.23
CA CYS A 46 -2.01 -4.85 -20.86
C CYS A 46 -1.00 -5.72 -20.10
N THR A 47 -1.15 -5.83 -18.77
CA THR A 47 -0.30 -6.68 -17.92
C THR A 47 -0.54 -8.18 -18.16
N MET A 48 -1.74 -8.55 -18.58
CA MET A 48 -2.12 -9.91 -18.93
C MET A 48 -1.58 -10.32 -20.31
N PHE A 49 -1.53 -9.38 -21.25
CA PHE A 49 -1.05 -9.62 -22.61
C PHE A 49 0.45 -9.32 -22.80
N GLY A 50 1.06 -8.60 -21.86
CA GLY A 50 2.47 -8.23 -21.89
C GLY A 50 2.77 -7.14 -22.93
N ASP A 51 1.81 -6.28 -23.22
CA ASP A 51 1.86 -5.24 -24.24
C ASP A 51 1.66 -3.82 -23.68
N CYS A 52 1.94 -3.62 -22.38
CA CYS A 52 1.88 -2.31 -21.74
C CYS A 52 2.88 -1.33 -22.36
N CYS A 53 2.46 -0.07 -22.51
CA CYS A 53 3.37 1.02 -22.85
C CYS A 53 4.32 1.33 -21.69
N GLU A 54 5.51 1.85 -22.00
CA GLU A 54 6.55 2.17 -21.01
C GLU A 54 6.10 3.24 -20.00
N ASP A 55 5.29 4.20 -20.46
CA ASP A 55 4.83 5.33 -19.68
C ASP A 55 3.41 5.15 -19.09
N VAL A 56 2.83 3.95 -19.19
CA VAL A 56 1.47 3.68 -18.69
C VAL A 56 1.31 4.02 -17.21
N CYS A 57 2.36 3.77 -16.41
CA CYS A 57 2.40 4.10 -15.00
C CYS A 57 2.46 5.61 -14.74
N GLU A 58 3.25 6.35 -15.52
CA GLU A 58 3.40 7.82 -15.36
C GLU A 58 2.16 8.58 -15.86
N LYS A 59 1.56 8.12 -16.97
CA LYS A 59 0.48 8.86 -17.65
C LYS A 59 -0.92 8.46 -17.19
N CYS A 60 -1.14 7.21 -16.80
CA CYS A 60 -2.47 6.69 -16.47
C CYS A 60 -2.66 6.26 -15.00
N GLY A 61 -1.58 5.98 -14.26
CA GLY A 61 -1.63 5.74 -12.81
C GLY A 61 -2.11 4.33 -12.35
N ILE A 62 -1.55 3.93 -11.21
CA ILE A 62 -1.74 2.85 -10.19
C ILE A 62 -2.73 1.66 -10.32
N ASP A 63 -3.49 1.47 -11.40
CA ASP A 63 -4.30 0.23 -11.57
C ASP A 63 -3.53 -0.91 -12.29
N TYR A 64 -2.27 -0.67 -12.68
CA TYR A 64 -1.49 -1.52 -13.60
C TYR A 64 -0.37 -2.37 -12.94
N ASN A 65 -0.42 -2.62 -11.61
CA ASN A 65 0.69 -3.25 -10.86
C ASN A 65 2.05 -2.58 -11.14
N CYS A 66 2.06 -1.24 -11.13
CA CYS A 66 3.30 -0.48 -11.23
C CYS A 66 4.18 -0.82 -10.02
N PRO A 67 5.50 -1.05 -10.21
CA PRO A 67 6.40 -1.18 -9.08
C PRO A 67 6.27 0.06 -8.20
N ASP A 68 6.06 -0.15 -6.90
CA ASP A 68 6.09 0.93 -5.93
C ASP A 68 7.41 1.70 -6.08
N ASP A 69 7.33 3.03 -5.99
CA ASP A 69 8.46 3.93 -6.27
C ASP A 69 9.65 3.58 -5.36
N PRO A 70 10.83 3.24 -5.91
CA PRO A 70 12.00 2.89 -5.11
C PRO A 70 12.53 4.05 -4.25
N ASP A 71 12.12 5.29 -4.56
CA ASP A 71 12.41 6.50 -3.77
C ASP A 71 11.27 6.85 -2.80
N GLU A 72 10.17 6.09 -2.78
CA GLU A 72 9.15 6.22 -1.73
C GLU A 72 9.76 5.79 -0.39
N PRO A 73 9.71 6.65 0.66
CA PRO A 73 10.13 6.22 1.98
C PRO A 73 9.29 5.00 2.38
N PRO A 74 9.88 4.00 3.06
CA PRO A 74 9.12 2.85 3.52
C PRO A 74 7.88 3.36 4.26
N GLU A 75 6.69 2.95 3.81
CA GLU A 75 5.46 3.32 4.51
C GLU A 75 5.65 3.02 6.00
N ASP A 76 5.36 4.02 6.86
CA ASP A 76 5.33 3.79 8.29
C ASP A 76 4.46 2.55 8.53
N PRO A 77 4.89 1.58 9.36
CA PRO A 77 4.14 0.34 9.55
C PRO A 77 2.71 0.72 9.89
N VAL A 78 1.77 0.38 8.99
CA VAL A 78 0.37 0.80 9.02
C VAL A 78 -0.11 0.68 10.46
N GLN A 79 -0.15 1.80 11.18
CA GLN A 79 -0.56 1.79 12.56
C GLN A 79 -2.04 1.43 12.55
N PRO A 80 -2.48 0.44 13.35
CA PRO A 80 -3.90 0.12 13.42
C PRO A 80 -4.68 1.38 13.78
N PRO A 81 -5.85 1.60 13.17
CA PRO A 81 -6.64 2.79 13.43
C PRO A 81 -6.98 2.86 14.92
N GLU A 82 -6.77 4.05 15.50
CA GLU A 82 -7.18 4.31 16.89
C GLU A 82 -8.70 4.16 17.02
N HIS A 83 -9.12 3.69 18.19
CA HIS A 83 -10.54 3.58 18.55
C HIS A 83 -10.86 4.46 19.75
N TYR A 84 -12.03 5.08 19.77
CA TYR A 84 -12.39 6.07 20.78
C TYR A 84 -13.71 5.70 21.47
N ILE A 85 -13.68 5.57 22.80
CA ILE A 85 -14.88 5.35 23.62
C ILE A 85 -14.91 6.39 24.73
N GLY A 86 -15.81 7.37 24.61
CA GLY A 86 -15.89 8.50 25.54
C GLY A 86 -14.62 9.35 25.52
N ASN A 87 -13.86 9.36 26.62
CA ASN A 87 -12.61 10.11 26.77
C ASN A 87 -11.37 9.19 26.77
N PHE A 88 -11.52 7.94 26.34
CA PHE A 88 -10.46 6.96 26.25
C PHE A 88 -10.14 6.67 24.79
N THR A 89 -8.84 6.51 24.51
CA THR A 89 -8.29 6.12 23.21
C THR A 89 -7.67 4.73 23.35
N TYR A 90 -7.98 3.85 22.41
CA TYR A 90 -7.54 2.47 22.39
C TYR A 90 -6.72 2.21 21.14
N THR A 91 -5.57 1.57 21.31
CA THR A 91 -4.64 1.23 20.24
C THR A 91 -4.32 -0.25 20.29
N TYR A 92 -4.25 -0.89 19.12
CA TYR A 92 -3.82 -2.28 19.01
C TYR A 92 -2.31 -2.34 18.80
N HIS A 93 -1.67 -3.35 19.38
CA HIS A 93 -0.25 -3.63 19.24
C HIS A 93 -0.10 -5.11 18.89
N SER A 94 0.51 -5.39 17.74
CA SER A 94 0.62 -6.75 17.18
C SER A 94 1.77 -7.56 17.78
N GLU A 95 2.63 -6.92 18.58
CA GLU A 95 3.77 -7.55 19.21
C GLU A 95 3.35 -8.62 20.22
N LYS A 96 3.86 -9.84 20.03
CA LYS A 96 3.59 -10.97 20.91
C LYS A 96 4.45 -10.89 22.17
N LEU A 97 3.90 -10.25 23.19
CA LEU A 97 4.53 -10.07 24.49
C LEU A 97 3.90 -10.95 25.57
N ARG A 98 4.62 -11.18 26.66
CA ARG A 98 4.02 -11.69 27.90
C ARG A 98 3.19 -10.59 28.51
N TRP A 99 2.20 -10.95 29.33
CA TRP A 99 1.29 -9.98 29.93
C TRP A 99 2.00 -8.81 30.63
N TYR A 100 3.02 -9.08 31.46
CA TYR A 100 3.77 -8.04 32.17
C TYR A 100 4.56 -7.12 31.21
N ASP A 101 5.16 -7.69 30.17
CA ASP A 101 5.90 -6.92 29.17
C ASP A 101 4.95 -6.08 28.32
N ALA A 102 3.73 -6.58 28.05
CA ALA A 102 2.69 -5.85 27.36
C ALA A 102 2.17 -4.66 28.19
N ASP A 103 1.93 -4.87 29.48
CA ASP A 103 1.53 -3.79 30.39
C ASP A 103 2.60 -2.70 30.50
N ALA A 104 3.85 -3.10 30.70
CA ALA A 104 4.98 -2.18 30.75
C ALA A 104 5.16 -1.39 29.43
N ALA A 105 4.94 -2.04 28.28
CA ALA A 105 4.97 -1.39 26.99
C ALA A 105 3.86 -0.34 26.86
N CYS A 106 2.62 -0.66 27.24
CA CYS A 106 1.51 0.30 27.24
C CYS A 106 1.78 1.48 28.19
N VAL A 107 2.33 1.22 29.39
CA VAL A 107 2.75 2.26 30.34
C VAL A 107 3.82 3.17 29.75
N SER A 108 4.80 2.63 29.04
CA SER A 108 5.85 3.43 28.38
C SER A 108 5.30 4.39 27.32
N LYS A 109 4.12 4.09 26.76
CA LYS A 109 3.40 4.90 25.76
C LYS A 109 2.39 5.86 26.40
N GLY A 110 2.36 5.97 27.73
CA GLY A 110 1.44 6.87 28.46
C GLY A 110 0.03 6.30 28.68
N GLY A 111 -0.17 5.01 28.43
CA GLY A 111 -1.43 4.30 28.65
C GLY A 111 -1.26 3.09 29.58
N ARG A 112 -2.13 2.10 29.40
CA ARG A 112 -2.05 0.80 30.09
C ARG A 112 -2.84 -0.26 29.31
N LEU A 113 -2.70 -1.54 29.65
CA LEU A 113 -3.61 -2.57 29.12
C LEU A 113 -5.07 -2.20 29.42
N ILE A 114 -5.94 -2.50 28.46
CA ILE A 114 -7.34 -2.07 28.48
C ILE A 114 -8.08 -2.54 29.74
N SER A 115 -8.83 -1.63 30.36
CA SER A 115 -9.85 -1.94 31.36
C SER A 115 -11.24 -1.84 30.75
N LEU A 116 -12.11 -2.83 30.96
CA LEU A 116 -13.48 -2.83 30.43
C LEU A 116 -14.48 -2.56 31.56
N ALA A 117 -15.20 -1.44 31.48
CA ALA A 117 -16.12 -1.01 32.53
C ALA A 117 -17.49 -1.68 32.43
N ASN A 118 -17.94 -2.05 31.24
CA ASN A 118 -19.27 -2.63 31.02
C ASN A 118 -19.34 -3.49 29.74
N SER A 119 -20.48 -4.16 29.55
CA SER A 119 -20.69 -5.06 28.40
C SER A 119 -20.73 -4.32 27.06
N ALA A 120 -21.23 -3.08 27.02
CA ALA A 120 -21.30 -2.31 25.78
C ALA A 120 -19.89 -1.93 25.28
N GLU A 121 -19.02 -1.48 26.17
CA GLU A 121 -17.60 -1.22 25.85
C GLU A 121 -16.90 -2.48 25.36
N ASN A 122 -17.13 -3.62 26.02
CA ASN A 122 -16.56 -4.91 25.60
C ASN A 122 -17.05 -5.36 24.21
N GLU A 123 -18.32 -5.14 23.87
CA GLU A 123 -18.87 -5.46 22.56
C GLU A 123 -18.30 -4.56 21.46
N ASP A 124 -18.15 -3.27 21.75
CA ASP A 124 -17.61 -2.28 20.84
C ASP A 124 -16.13 -2.54 20.50
N ILE A 125 -15.32 -2.85 21.53
CA ILE A 125 -13.91 -3.24 21.35
C ILE A 125 -13.78 -4.54 20.54
N LYS A 126 -14.64 -5.53 20.81
CA LYS A 126 -14.65 -6.78 20.02
C LYS A 126 -14.98 -6.54 18.56
N TYR A 127 -15.96 -5.68 18.30
CA TYR A 127 -16.34 -5.32 16.94
C TYR A 127 -15.18 -4.62 16.22
N TRP A 128 -14.57 -3.62 16.85
CA TRP A 128 -13.38 -2.93 16.32
C TRP A 128 -12.23 -3.90 16.03
N LEU A 129 -11.86 -4.76 16.98
CA LEU A 129 -10.78 -5.75 16.78
C LEU A 129 -11.08 -6.76 15.67
N SER A 130 -12.35 -7.11 15.46
CA SER A 130 -12.75 -8.04 14.40
C SER A 130 -12.61 -7.45 13.00
N ALA A 131 -12.77 -6.13 12.86
CA ALA A 131 -12.62 -5.43 11.58
C ALA A 131 -11.17 -5.37 11.10
N LEU A 132 -10.21 -5.55 12.00
CA LEU A 132 -8.78 -5.48 11.72
C LEU A 132 -8.18 -6.85 11.34
N ASP A 133 -9.02 -7.87 11.17
CA ASP A 133 -8.63 -9.27 10.95
C ASP A 133 -7.62 -9.80 11.99
N TYR A 134 -7.59 -9.18 13.18
CA TYR A 134 -6.56 -9.51 14.15
C TYR A 134 -6.77 -10.84 14.84
N GLY A 135 -7.94 -11.49 14.71
CA GLY A 135 -8.22 -12.93 14.91
C GLY A 135 -7.66 -13.64 16.15
N GLN A 136 -6.98 -12.92 17.03
CA GLN A 136 -6.06 -13.41 18.04
C GLN A 136 -6.54 -12.95 19.41
N SER A 137 -6.27 -13.77 20.41
CA SER A 137 -6.42 -13.38 21.80
C SER A 137 -5.50 -12.20 22.11
N VAL A 138 -6.08 -11.10 22.58
CA VAL A 138 -5.34 -9.91 23.03
C VAL A 138 -5.25 -9.89 24.55
N TRP A 139 -4.17 -9.32 25.08
CA TRP A 139 -4.06 -9.07 26.50
C TRP A 139 -4.97 -7.93 26.93
N THR A 140 -5.59 -8.07 28.10
CA THR A 140 -6.34 -7.02 28.79
C THR A 140 -5.73 -6.78 30.15
N GLY A 141 -6.11 -5.68 30.81
CA GLY A 141 -5.63 -5.33 32.16
C GLY A 141 -6.24 -6.19 33.27
N PHE A 142 -7.06 -7.21 32.98
CA PHE A 142 -7.70 -8.02 34.01
C PHE A 142 -6.70 -9.04 34.56
N ASN A 143 -6.39 -8.95 35.85
CA ASN A 143 -5.32 -9.72 36.46
C ASN A 143 -5.54 -9.93 37.96
N ASP A 144 -4.78 -10.84 38.58
CA ASP A 144 -4.77 -11.11 40.01
C ASP A 144 -3.35 -11.09 40.61
N GLN A 145 -2.47 -10.25 40.05
CA GLN A 145 -1.05 -10.19 40.40
C GLN A 145 -0.78 -9.84 41.87
N VAL A 146 -1.66 -9.02 42.47
CA VAL A 146 -1.51 -8.59 43.86
C VAL A 146 -1.91 -9.70 44.84
N LEU A 147 -2.98 -10.44 44.53
CA LEU A 147 -3.49 -11.51 45.37
C LEU A 147 -4.21 -12.55 44.50
N GLU A 148 -3.62 -13.74 44.41
CA GLU A 148 -4.18 -14.89 43.69
C GLU A 148 -5.66 -15.11 44.06
N GLY A 149 -6.52 -15.18 43.04
CA GLY A 149 -7.97 -15.32 43.21
C GLY A 149 -8.74 -14.03 43.48
N SER A 150 -8.06 -12.88 43.60
CA SER A 150 -8.67 -11.55 43.67
C SER A 150 -8.34 -10.75 42.41
N TRP A 151 -9.29 -10.73 41.49
CA TRP A 151 -9.11 -10.10 40.18
C TRP A 151 -9.41 -8.60 40.20
N GLU A 152 -8.53 -7.83 39.57
CA GLU A 152 -8.62 -6.39 39.41
C GLU A 152 -8.18 -5.94 38.01
N TRP A 153 -8.53 -4.70 37.66
CA TRP A 153 -8.03 -4.04 36.46
C TRP A 153 -6.77 -3.24 36.82
N THR A 154 -5.78 -3.23 35.92
CA THR A 154 -4.52 -2.50 36.09
C THR A 154 -4.62 -0.98 35.99
#